data_AF-A0AA35S6L1-F1
#
_entry.id   AF-A0AA35S6L1-F1
#
_cell.length_a   1.000
_cell.length_b   1.000
_cell.length_c   1.000
_cell.angle_alpha   90.00
_cell.angle_beta   90.00
_cell.angle_gamma   90.00
#
_symmetry.space_group_name_H-M   'P 1'
#
loop_
_entity.id
_entity.type
_entity.pdbx_description
1 polymer ?
#
loop_
_entity_poly.entity_id
_entity_poly.type
_entity_poly.pdbx_seq_one_letter_code
_entity_poly.pdbx_strand_id
1 'polypeptide(L)'
;MEEHKQFSLLQTVHVHVQMMFSNASTRLHYWTRMSFLSCRVPHDSSSLAPEYLFQVLQLLEDRISLIPRVPIDAPYFWTPPSATKESIPSPDIAARLLEELSGRLQELTDFSQDCVAKELKGASVTLGVPHGVTMQVCRAAIVGQERSPGLAGVCSVLGKEQVLERFKLAAIAVR
;
A
#
# COMPACT_ATOMS: atom_id res chain seq x y z
N MET A 1 9.16 -29.91 0.44
CA MET A 1 9.53 -29.68 -0.97
C MET A 1 8.98 -28.33 -1.51
N GLU A 2 8.49 -27.45 -0.62
CA GLU A 2 8.04 -26.08 -0.93
C GLU A 2 9.14 -25.02 -0.70
N GLU A 3 10.02 -25.21 0.29
CA GLU A 3 10.99 -24.18 0.72
C GLU A 3 12.08 -23.85 -0.32
N HIS A 4 12.43 -24.78 -1.20
CA HIS A 4 13.47 -24.56 -2.21
C HIS A 4 13.01 -23.68 -3.40
N LYS A 5 11.71 -23.51 -3.64
CA LYS A 5 11.20 -22.62 -4.71
C LYS A 5 11.11 -21.17 -4.25
N GLN A 6 10.79 -20.94 -2.98
CA GLN A 6 10.67 -19.60 -2.39
C GLN A 6 12.04 -18.89 -2.27
N PHE A 7 13.11 -19.67 -2.06
CA PHE A 7 14.48 -19.15 -2.05
C PHE A 7 14.97 -18.69 -3.44
N SER A 8 14.43 -19.27 -4.53
CA SER A 8 14.82 -18.96 -5.91
C SER A 8 14.23 -17.65 -6.42
N LEU A 9 12.98 -17.33 -6.07
CA LEU A 9 12.33 -16.08 -6.50
C LEU A 9 12.89 -14.89 -5.73
N LEU A 10 13.08 -14.99 -4.41
CA LEU A 10 13.68 -13.93 -3.60
C LEU A 10 15.12 -13.63 -4.02
N GLN A 11 15.93 -14.65 -4.33
CA GLN A 11 17.27 -14.42 -4.91
C GLN A 11 17.19 -13.80 -6.31
N THR A 12 16.22 -14.21 -7.15
CA THR A 12 16.07 -13.66 -8.50
C THR A 12 15.61 -12.20 -8.48
N VAL A 13 14.70 -11.85 -7.57
CA VAL A 13 14.25 -10.48 -7.32
C VAL A 13 15.36 -9.65 -6.71
N HIS A 14 16.07 -10.16 -5.69
CA HIS A 14 17.21 -9.49 -5.09
C HIS A 14 18.32 -9.25 -6.13
N VAL A 15 18.62 -10.23 -6.98
CA VAL A 15 19.60 -10.11 -8.06
C VAL A 15 19.11 -9.16 -9.16
N HIS A 16 17.82 -9.16 -9.53
CA HIS A 16 17.30 -8.19 -10.50
C HIS A 16 17.29 -6.77 -9.94
N VAL A 17 16.93 -6.58 -8.67
CA VAL A 17 16.96 -5.29 -7.98
C VAL A 17 18.41 -4.83 -7.80
N GLN A 18 19.33 -5.70 -7.37
CA GLN A 18 20.75 -5.38 -7.32
C GLN A 18 21.31 -5.09 -8.72
N MET A 19 20.95 -5.86 -9.76
CA MET A 19 21.35 -5.59 -11.14
C MET A 19 20.74 -4.29 -11.69
N MET A 20 19.53 -3.91 -11.25
CA MET A 20 18.89 -2.62 -11.53
C MET A 20 19.71 -1.46 -10.93
N PHE A 21 20.43 -1.66 -9.83
CA PHE A 21 21.27 -0.61 -9.22
C PHE A 21 22.77 -0.71 -9.55
N SER A 22 23.26 -1.86 -10.03
CA SER A 22 24.70 -2.12 -10.24
C SER A 22 25.17 -1.84 -11.67
N ASN A 23 24.34 -2.08 -12.69
CA ASN A 23 24.75 -1.96 -14.10
C ASN A 23 24.15 -0.70 -14.75
N ALA A 24 25.00 0.19 -15.25
CA ALA A 24 24.60 1.47 -15.86
C ALA A 24 23.75 1.29 -17.14
N SER A 25 23.95 0.21 -17.90
CA SER A 25 23.23 -0.07 -19.14
C SER A 25 21.81 -0.59 -18.87
N THR A 26 21.65 -1.43 -17.84
CA THR A 26 20.33 -1.90 -17.39
C THR A 26 19.56 -0.77 -16.70
N ARG A 27 20.25 0.11 -15.96
CA ARG A 27 19.65 1.35 -15.44
C ARG A 27 19.03 2.17 -16.56
N LEU A 28 19.72 2.40 -17.67
CA LEU A 28 19.15 3.20 -18.75
C LEU A 28 17.95 2.49 -19.41
N HIS A 29 17.98 1.17 -19.60
CA HIS A 29 16.88 0.44 -20.24
C HIS A 29 15.61 0.35 -19.35
N TYR A 30 15.80 0.15 -18.06
CA TYR A 30 14.70 0.17 -17.09
C TYR A 30 14.27 1.58 -16.74
N TRP A 31 15.19 2.54 -16.59
CA TRP A 31 14.86 3.96 -16.43
C TRP A 31 14.09 4.44 -17.65
N THR A 32 14.46 4.17 -18.90
CA THR A 32 13.66 4.59 -20.06
C THR A 32 12.23 3.98 -20.06
N ARG A 33 12.04 2.76 -19.52
CA ARG A 33 10.70 2.16 -19.30
C ARG A 33 10.00 2.64 -18.01
N MET A 34 10.74 3.02 -16.98
CA MET A 34 10.28 3.63 -15.72
C MET A 34 10.14 5.16 -15.82
N SER A 35 10.67 5.79 -16.86
CA SER A 35 10.43 7.18 -17.23
C SER A 35 8.96 7.34 -17.59
N PHE A 36 8.32 6.27 -18.05
CA PHE A 36 6.86 6.16 -18.22
C PHE A 36 6.10 6.02 -16.89
N LEU A 37 6.74 5.56 -15.80
CA LEU A 37 6.20 5.69 -14.43
C LEU A 37 6.35 7.12 -13.91
N SER A 38 7.44 7.80 -14.27
CA SER A 38 7.78 9.14 -13.76
C SER A 38 6.73 10.22 -14.10
N CYS A 39 5.80 9.96 -15.02
CA CYS A 39 4.72 10.88 -15.37
C CYS A 39 3.47 10.79 -14.46
N ARG A 40 3.40 9.85 -13.49
CA ARG A 40 2.25 9.72 -12.55
C ARG A 40 2.61 9.45 -11.09
N VAL A 41 3.88 9.24 -10.77
CA VAL A 41 4.37 9.05 -9.39
C VAL A 41 4.76 10.42 -8.82
N PRO A 42 4.23 10.85 -7.66
CA PRO A 42 4.64 12.09 -6.99
C PRO A 42 6.16 12.09 -6.74
N HIS A 43 6.79 13.23 -6.99
CA HIS A 43 8.23 13.46 -6.89
C HIS A 43 8.75 13.49 -5.45
N ASP A 44 8.58 12.42 -4.67
CA ASP A 44 9.44 12.18 -3.50
C ASP A 44 10.39 11.01 -3.80
N SER A 45 11.69 11.31 -3.75
CA SER A 45 12.79 10.36 -3.92
C SER A 45 12.70 9.13 -3.01
N SER A 46 12.03 9.24 -1.85
CA SER A 46 11.80 8.13 -0.91
C SER A 46 10.93 7.01 -1.49
N SER A 47 9.94 7.35 -2.34
CA SER A 47 9.00 6.40 -2.94
C SER A 47 9.60 5.53 -4.06
N LEU A 48 10.82 5.86 -4.49
CA LEU A 48 11.62 5.12 -5.46
C LEU A 48 12.87 4.50 -4.82
N ALA A 49 13.01 4.57 -3.49
CA ALA A 49 14.12 3.97 -2.78
C ALA A 49 14.14 2.44 -2.99
N PRO A 50 15.33 1.83 -3.16
CA PRO A 50 15.48 0.38 -3.32
C PRO A 50 14.74 -0.42 -2.25
N GLU A 51 14.77 0.05 -1.00
CA GLU A 51 14.18 -0.59 0.16
C GLU A 51 12.64 -0.60 0.07
N TYR A 52 12.06 0.52 -0.34
CA TYR A 52 10.62 0.65 -0.53
C TYR A 52 10.13 -0.27 -1.65
N LEU A 53 10.84 -0.27 -2.79
CA LEU A 53 10.53 -1.15 -3.92
C LEU A 53 10.61 -2.63 -3.52
N PHE A 54 11.61 -3.00 -2.71
CA PHE A 54 11.75 -4.36 -2.21
C PHE A 54 10.55 -4.76 -1.33
N GLN A 55 10.12 -3.90 -0.41
CA GLN A 55 8.95 -4.14 0.43
C GLN A 55 7.65 -4.31 -0.38
N VAL A 56 7.45 -3.45 -1.40
CA VAL A 56 6.31 -3.56 -2.32
C VAL A 56 6.34 -4.89 -3.07
N LEU A 57 7.49 -5.29 -3.60
CA LEU A 57 7.63 -6.54 -4.35
C LEU A 57 7.42 -7.76 -3.47
N GLN A 58 7.93 -7.77 -2.24
CA GLN A 58 7.69 -8.84 -1.28
C GLN A 58 6.20 -8.96 -0.94
N LEU A 59 5.52 -7.84 -0.68
CA LEU A 59 4.09 -7.85 -0.36
C LEU A 59 3.22 -8.34 -1.53
N LEU A 60 3.70 -8.19 -2.76
CA LEU A 60 3.01 -8.56 -3.98
C LEU A 60 3.46 -9.90 -4.58
N GLU A 61 4.39 -10.63 -3.95
CA GLU A 61 5.05 -11.82 -4.52
C GLU A 61 4.06 -12.83 -5.12
N ASP A 62 2.99 -13.15 -4.40
CA ASP A 62 1.96 -14.11 -4.84
C ASP A 62 0.94 -13.55 -5.84
N ARG A 63 1.01 -12.26 -6.16
CA ARG A 63 0.00 -11.52 -6.95
C ARG A 63 0.52 -10.99 -8.28
N ILE A 64 1.83 -10.89 -8.46
CA ILE A 64 2.44 -10.30 -9.65
C ILE A 64 3.00 -11.38 -10.58
N SER A 65 2.58 -11.34 -11.84
CA SER A 65 3.14 -12.20 -12.88
C SER A 65 4.41 -11.60 -13.49
N LEU A 66 4.53 -10.27 -13.49
CA LEU A 66 5.62 -9.52 -14.11
C LEU A 66 5.91 -8.25 -13.31
N ILE A 67 7.17 -8.06 -12.90
CA ILE A 67 7.61 -6.86 -12.16
C ILE A 67 7.22 -5.55 -12.87
N PRO A 68 7.38 -5.40 -14.20
CA PRO A 68 6.96 -4.16 -14.89
C PRO A 68 5.46 -3.84 -14.81
N ARG A 69 4.61 -4.80 -14.42
CA ARG A 69 3.18 -4.56 -14.25
C ARG A 69 2.80 -4.01 -12.87
N VAL A 70 3.68 -4.12 -11.88
CA VAL A 70 3.42 -3.64 -10.50
C VAL A 70 2.83 -2.22 -10.46
N PRO A 71 3.35 -1.23 -11.21
CA PRO A 71 2.84 0.14 -11.15
C PRO A 71 1.45 0.31 -11.78
N ILE A 72 1.03 -0.65 -12.61
CA ILE A 72 -0.27 -0.70 -13.27
C ILE A 72 -1.27 -1.47 -12.40
N ASP A 73 -0.83 -2.60 -11.83
CA ASP A 73 -1.68 -3.50 -11.05
C ASP A 73 -1.83 -3.03 -9.58
N ALA A 74 -0.87 -2.25 -9.07
CA ALA A 74 -0.84 -1.69 -7.72
C ALA A 74 -0.40 -0.21 -7.68
N PRO A 75 -1.08 0.69 -8.41
CA PRO A 75 -0.70 2.11 -8.49
C PRO A 75 -0.78 2.83 -7.14
N TYR A 76 -1.57 2.31 -6.20
CA TYR A 76 -1.83 2.89 -4.88
C TYR A 76 -0.58 3.01 -3.98
N PHE A 77 0.52 2.32 -4.27
CA PHE A 77 1.78 2.55 -3.56
C PHE A 77 2.38 3.94 -3.84
N TRP A 78 2.10 4.50 -5.02
CA TRP A 78 2.66 5.77 -5.45
C TRP A 78 1.61 6.87 -5.59
N THR A 79 0.40 6.51 -6.04
CA THR A 79 -0.66 7.47 -6.29
C THR A 79 -1.85 7.14 -5.38
N PRO A 80 -2.22 8.01 -4.43
CA PRO A 80 -3.38 7.76 -3.59
C PRO A 80 -4.65 7.67 -4.44
N PRO A 81 -5.63 6.84 -4.04
CA PRO A 81 -6.90 6.76 -4.76
C PRO A 81 -7.68 8.06 -4.59
N SER A 82 -8.50 8.39 -5.59
CA SER A 82 -9.46 9.50 -5.47
C SER A 82 -10.67 9.03 -4.67
N ALA A 83 -10.67 9.31 -3.37
CA ALA A 83 -11.79 9.02 -2.50
C ALA A 83 -12.95 9.99 -2.79
N THR A 84 -14.10 9.44 -3.19
CA THR A 84 -15.39 10.14 -3.30
C THR A 84 -16.45 9.46 -2.44
N LYS A 85 -17.57 10.14 -2.19
CA LYS A 85 -18.71 9.61 -1.45
C LYS A 85 -19.27 8.32 -2.06
N GLU A 86 -19.24 8.19 -3.38
CA GLU A 86 -19.70 7.01 -4.12
C GLU A 86 -18.69 5.85 -4.06
N SER A 87 -17.40 6.17 -3.93
CA SER A 87 -16.33 5.16 -3.87
C SER A 87 -16.20 4.50 -2.50
N ILE A 88 -16.69 5.16 -1.43
CA ILE A 88 -16.56 4.70 -0.06
C ILE A 88 -17.87 4.04 0.40
N PRO A 89 -17.84 2.75 0.77
CA PRO A 89 -19.02 2.08 1.28
C PRO A 89 -19.42 2.61 2.65
N SER A 90 -20.71 2.52 2.99
CA SER A 90 -21.24 2.94 4.29
C SER A 90 -20.80 4.38 4.69
N PRO A 91 -21.06 5.40 3.86
CA PRO A 91 -20.56 6.76 4.07
C PRO A 91 -20.97 7.34 5.44
N ASP A 92 -22.16 6.95 5.94
CA ASP A 92 -22.71 7.41 7.23
C ASP A 92 -21.81 7.07 8.44
N ILE A 93 -21.06 5.96 8.37
CA ILE A 93 -20.12 5.55 9.43
C ILE A 93 -18.65 5.77 9.02
N ALA A 94 -18.38 5.92 7.73
CA ALA A 94 -17.03 5.99 7.19
C ALA A 94 -16.22 7.16 7.77
N ALA A 95 -16.80 8.37 7.85
CA ALA A 95 -16.11 9.53 8.44
C ALA A 95 -15.64 9.24 9.87
N ARG A 96 -16.57 8.82 10.73
CA ARG A 96 -16.30 8.50 12.14
C ARG A 96 -15.29 7.36 12.30
N LEU A 97 -15.39 6.32 11.46
CA LEU A 97 -14.47 5.20 11.47
C LEU A 97 -13.05 5.61 11.07
N LEU A 98 -12.90 6.40 10.01
CA LEU A 98 -11.61 6.86 9.52
C LEU A 98 -10.95 7.83 10.49
N GLU A 99 -11.72 8.68 11.17
CA GLU A 99 -11.25 9.59 12.21
C GLU A 99 -10.76 8.83 13.46
N GLU A 100 -11.54 7.87 13.96
CA GLU A 100 -11.14 6.99 15.08
C GLU A 100 -9.84 6.24 14.75
N LEU A 101 -9.76 5.65 13.55
CA LEU A 101 -8.56 4.96 13.10
C LEU A 101 -7.37 5.90 12.96
N SER A 102 -7.58 7.11 12.46
CA SER A 102 -6.51 8.12 12.37
C SER A 102 -5.94 8.45 13.74
N GLY A 103 -6.80 8.65 14.75
CA GLY A 103 -6.37 8.88 16.13
C GLY A 103 -5.58 7.70 16.72
N ARG A 104 -6.08 6.48 16.55
CA ARG A 104 -5.39 5.26 17.00
C ARG A 104 -4.03 5.06 16.34
N LEU A 105 -3.98 5.17 15.02
CA LEU A 105 -2.75 4.99 14.25
C LEU A 105 -1.73 6.11 14.53
N GLN A 106 -2.19 7.32 14.82
CA GLN A 106 -1.33 8.45 15.22
C GLN A 106 -0.54 8.17 16.51
N GLU A 107 -1.06 7.35 17.43
CA GLU A 107 -0.38 6.99 18.68
C GLU A 107 0.58 5.79 18.54
N LEU A 108 0.54 5.05 17.43
CA LEU A 108 1.43 3.92 17.22
C LEU A 108 2.89 4.36 17.07
N THR A 109 3.78 3.85 17.93
CA THR A 109 5.23 4.01 17.78
C THR A 109 5.83 2.99 16.81
N ASP A 110 5.24 1.79 16.73
CA ASP A 110 5.56 0.75 15.75
C ASP A 110 4.44 0.65 14.69
N PHE A 111 4.78 0.94 13.44
CA PHE A 111 3.86 0.87 12.29
C PHE A 111 4.01 -0.42 11.48
N SER A 112 4.32 -1.53 12.15
CA SER A 112 4.34 -2.87 11.57
C SER A 112 2.93 -3.36 11.18
N GLN A 113 2.88 -4.31 10.24
CA GLN A 113 1.64 -4.94 9.79
C GLN A 113 0.79 -5.46 10.96
N ASP A 114 1.41 -6.08 11.98
CA ASP A 114 0.68 -6.67 13.10
C ASP A 114 0.08 -5.60 14.02
N CYS A 115 0.80 -4.51 14.27
CA CYS A 115 0.31 -3.38 15.04
C CYS A 115 -0.85 -2.70 14.31
N VAL A 116 -0.72 -2.45 13.01
CA VAL A 116 -1.81 -1.88 12.20
C VAL A 116 -3.03 -2.80 12.17
N ALA A 117 -2.84 -4.12 12.01
CA ALA A 117 -3.95 -5.08 12.01
C ALA A 117 -4.71 -5.10 13.36
N LYS A 118 -3.99 -4.97 14.48
CA LYS A 118 -4.60 -4.87 15.82
C LYS A 118 -5.44 -3.61 15.94
N GLU A 119 -4.95 -2.45 15.50
CA GLU A 119 -5.70 -1.20 15.56
C GLU A 119 -6.94 -1.21 14.64
N LEU A 120 -6.82 -1.77 13.44
CA LEU A 120 -7.95 -1.96 12.53
C LEU A 120 -9.07 -2.79 13.16
N LYS A 121 -8.71 -3.88 13.84
CA LYS A 121 -9.68 -4.71 14.58
C LYS A 121 -10.20 -4.00 15.83
N GLY A 122 -9.34 -3.28 16.54
CA GLY A 122 -9.69 -2.50 17.73
C GLY A 122 -10.75 -1.44 17.44
N ALA A 123 -10.59 -0.68 16.36
CA ALA A 123 -11.56 0.33 15.94
C ALA A 123 -12.93 -0.28 15.60
N SER A 124 -12.96 -1.44 14.93
CA SER A 124 -14.21 -2.18 14.68
C SER A 124 -14.95 -2.49 15.99
N VAL A 125 -14.23 -2.97 17.01
CA VAL A 125 -14.81 -3.30 18.33
C VAL A 125 -15.28 -2.05 19.06
N THR A 126 -14.45 -1.01 19.12
CA THR A 126 -14.79 0.26 19.82
C THR A 126 -16.03 0.93 19.24
N LEU A 127 -16.19 0.90 17.91
CA LEU A 127 -17.33 1.54 17.23
C LEU A 127 -18.54 0.61 17.05
N GLY A 128 -18.44 -0.67 17.41
CA GLY A 128 -19.48 -1.65 17.17
C GLY A 128 -19.76 -1.90 15.67
N VAL A 129 -18.76 -1.69 14.82
CA VAL A 129 -18.86 -1.84 13.36
C VAL A 129 -18.34 -3.22 12.97
N PRO A 130 -19.04 -3.98 12.10
CA PRO A 130 -18.54 -5.26 11.61
C PRO A 130 -17.16 -5.10 10.96
N HIS A 131 -16.21 -5.97 11.30
CA HIS A 131 -14.84 -5.84 10.80
C HIS A 131 -14.75 -5.86 9.26
N GLY A 132 -15.65 -6.59 8.58
CA GLY A 132 -15.75 -6.56 7.12
C GLY A 132 -16.05 -5.16 6.56
N VAL A 133 -16.95 -4.41 7.20
CA VAL A 133 -17.27 -3.02 6.82
C VAL A 133 -16.05 -2.13 7.07
N THR A 134 -15.37 -2.31 8.20
CA THR A 134 -14.11 -1.58 8.47
C THR A 134 -13.08 -1.81 7.37
N MET A 135 -12.86 -3.06 6.96
CA MET A 135 -11.93 -3.39 5.88
C MET A 135 -12.35 -2.82 4.53
N GLN A 136 -13.64 -2.81 4.22
CA GLN A 136 -14.14 -2.23 2.98
C GLN A 136 -13.92 -0.72 2.92
N VAL A 137 -14.26 0.02 3.98
CA VAL A 137 -14.04 1.48 4.08
C VAL A 137 -12.56 1.81 3.96
N CYS A 138 -11.71 1.16 4.76
CA CYS A 138 -10.28 1.46 4.77
C CYS A 138 -9.61 1.05 3.44
N ARG A 139 -10.05 -0.04 2.80
CA ARG A 139 -9.55 -0.41 1.47
C ARG A 139 -9.94 0.63 0.42
N ALA A 140 -11.16 1.13 0.44
CA ALA A 140 -11.58 2.21 -0.47
C ALA A 140 -10.71 3.46 -0.27
N ALA A 141 -10.45 3.85 0.99
CA ALA A 141 -9.65 5.02 1.33
C ALA A 141 -8.16 4.89 0.96
N ILE A 142 -7.54 3.71 1.16
CA ILE A 142 -6.10 3.51 0.95
C ILE A 142 -5.77 3.03 -0.45
N VAL A 143 -6.55 2.09 -0.97
CA VAL A 143 -6.23 1.31 -2.16
C VAL A 143 -7.11 1.75 -3.34
N GLY A 144 -8.40 1.98 -3.11
CA GLY A 144 -9.37 2.39 -4.15
C GLY A 144 -9.67 1.32 -5.21
N GLN A 145 -9.20 0.09 -5.02
CA GLN A 145 -9.46 -1.05 -5.91
C GLN A 145 -9.83 -2.31 -5.11
N GLU A 146 -10.64 -3.17 -5.73
CA GLU A 146 -11.14 -4.40 -5.11
C GLU A 146 -10.00 -5.41 -4.85
N ARG A 147 -9.06 -5.51 -5.80
CA ARG A 147 -7.92 -6.45 -5.73
C ARG A 147 -6.73 -5.80 -5.03
N SER A 148 -6.41 -6.25 -3.82
CA SER A 148 -5.23 -5.81 -3.07
C SER A 148 -4.69 -6.94 -2.19
N PRO A 149 -3.41 -6.90 -1.79
CA PRO A 149 -2.92 -7.73 -0.69
C PRO A 149 -3.58 -7.31 0.63
N GLY A 150 -3.16 -7.94 1.74
CA GLY A 150 -3.69 -7.61 3.05
C GLY A 150 -3.53 -6.11 3.35
N LEU A 151 -4.62 -5.45 3.76
CA LEU A 151 -4.64 -4.00 3.94
C LEU A 151 -3.60 -3.52 4.97
N ALA A 152 -3.42 -4.26 6.06
CA ALA A 152 -2.42 -3.92 7.07
C ALA A 152 -0.99 -3.96 6.50
N GLY A 153 -0.70 -4.89 5.59
CA GLY A 153 0.59 -4.94 4.88
C GLY A 153 0.77 -3.73 3.96
N VAL A 154 -0.28 -3.37 3.20
CA VAL A 154 -0.26 -2.15 2.38
C VAL A 154 0.01 -0.91 3.23
N CYS A 155 -0.69 -0.76 4.35
CA CYS A 155 -0.48 0.36 5.27
C CYS A 155 0.96 0.38 5.81
N SER A 156 1.48 -0.77 6.23
CA SER A 156 2.85 -0.86 6.77
C SER A 156 3.91 -0.43 5.73
N VAL A 157 3.74 -0.83 4.46
CA VAL A 157 4.63 -0.41 3.37
C VAL A 157 4.46 1.07 3.02
N LEU A 158 3.22 1.58 2.96
CA LEU A 158 2.95 3.00 2.71
C LEU A 158 3.52 3.93 3.78
N GLY A 159 3.59 3.43 5.01
CA GLY A 159 4.01 4.21 6.17
C GLY A 159 2.86 5.04 6.78
N LYS A 160 3.14 5.55 7.97
CA LYS A 160 2.16 6.18 8.84
C LYS A 160 1.62 7.48 8.26
N GLU A 161 2.48 8.37 7.78
CA GLU A 161 2.08 9.68 7.28
C GLU A 161 1.12 9.56 6.10
N GLN A 162 1.44 8.69 5.12
CA GLN A 162 0.60 8.48 3.95
C GLN A 162 -0.77 7.88 4.30
N VAL A 163 -0.81 6.93 5.22
CA VAL A 163 -2.07 6.30 5.66
C VAL A 163 -2.97 7.31 6.34
N LEU A 164 -2.42 8.13 7.24
CA LEU A 164 -3.16 9.16 7.96
C LEU A 164 -3.68 10.25 7.02
N GLU A 165 -2.86 10.68 6.06
CA GLU A 165 -3.29 11.67 5.06
C GLU A 165 -4.45 11.13 4.20
N ARG A 166 -4.34 9.90 3.71
CA ARG A 166 -5.40 9.26 2.91
C ARG A 166 -6.69 9.10 3.70
N PHE A 167 -6.61 8.67 4.96
CA PHE A 167 -7.79 8.56 5.83
C PHE A 167 -8.44 9.91 6.10
N LYS A 168 -7.65 10.96 6.35
CA LYS A 168 -8.16 12.32 6.52
C LYS A 168 -8.91 12.81 5.28
N LEU A 169 -8.32 12.65 4.09
CA LEU A 169 -8.95 13.06 2.83
C LEU A 169 -10.24 12.28 2.55
N ALA A 170 -10.22 10.97 2.77
CA ALA A 170 -11.39 10.11 2.63
C ALA A 170 -12.51 10.48 3.62
N ALA A 171 -12.18 10.80 4.88
CA ALA A 171 -13.16 11.26 5.87
C ALA A 171 -13.81 12.59 5.48
N ILE A 172 -13.03 13.52 4.90
CA ILE A 172 -13.57 14.79 4.38
C ILE A 172 -14.49 14.55 3.18
N ALA A 173 -14.14 13.62 2.29
CA ALA A 173 -14.89 13.37 1.06
C ALA A 173 -16.28 12.73 1.26
N VAL A 174 -16.51 12.05 2.39
CA VAL A 174 -17.79 11.36 2.68
C VAL A 174 -18.75 12.16 3.56
N ARG A 175 -18.28 13.24 4.19
CA ARG A 175 -19.12 14.18 4.95
C ARG A 175 -20.04 14.94 4.00
#